data_AF-A0A9P5BI69-F1
#
_entry.id   AF-A0A9P5BI69-F1
#
_cell.length_a   1.000
_cell.length_b   1.000
_cell.length_c   1.000
_cell.angle_alpha   90.00
_cell.angle_beta   90.00
_cell.angle_gamma   90.00
#
_symmetry.space_group_name_H-M   'P 1'
#
loop_
_entity.id
_entity.type
_entity.pdbx_description
1 polymer ?
#
loop_
_entity_poly.entity_id
_entity_poly.type
_entity_poly.pdbx_seq_one_letter_code
_entity_poly.pdbx_strand_id
1 'polypeptide(L)'
;MNLVSVERDWVIVVARSDTTALRSILDGVSTETAILVNLAMNCASVIVEYFTIAKVYYQVPELQHPKTTPPIVPQNEEQQTRQNAWVAFKRAIQKTSSDLRLYFTHPAFAPSFSIALLYCTVLSFGGVMVTYLLASGYTSAQIAAMRTVSVTLEVLATWIGPWLMKRIGPVRAGLWFLSWELGCLAIGVSIFWRYADNVLVSTLGLVCGSMLSRIGLWGVDLSAQVIIQEASSVVEVEAEKRGAFSAVEASWQNVFEMCSYTSTIIFSSPSQFHNPTALSVTAVFFAWLLYSSFVKKRRGHLVHWPTCMSPEKQQATIDELFESGPSRRREGL
;
A
#
# COMPACT_ATOMS: atom_id res chain seq x y z
N MET A 1 11.25 15.46 -17.19
CA MET A 1 12.65 15.41 -17.64
C MET A 1 13.26 14.16 -17.01
N ASN A 2 13.22 13.05 -17.76
CA ASN A 2 13.71 11.76 -17.30
C ASN A 2 15.23 11.74 -17.40
N LEU A 3 15.91 11.72 -16.26
CA LEU A 3 17.36 11.54 -16.17
C LEU A 3 17.70 10.08 -16.48
N VAL A 4 17.78 9.76 -17.77
CA VAL A 4 18.54 8.61 -18.27
C VAL A 4 19.92 9.14 -18.64
N SER A 5 20.76 9.36 -17.63
CA SER A 5 22.17 9.66 -17.81
C SER A 5 22.84 9.53 -16.45
N VAL A 6 23.58 8.44 -16.22
CA VAL A 6 24.90 8.32 -15.52
C VAL A 6 25.19 6.81 -15.28
N GLU A 7 25.24 5.97 -16.32
CA GLU A 7 25.71 4.56 -16.14
C GLU A 7 26.79 4.12 -17.15
N ARG A 8 27.20 4.97 -18.10
CA ARG A 8 28.07 4.53 -19.22
C ARG A 8 29.58 4.68 -19.03
N ASP A 9 30.06 5.40 -18.01
CA ASP A 9 31.47 5.83 -18.02
C ASP A 9 32.49 4.81 -17.46
N TRP A 10 32.05 3.73 -16.83
CA TRP A 10 32.95 2.82 -16.09
C TRP A 10 33.24 1.55 -16.90
N VAL A 11 32.38 1.23 -17.86
CA VAL A 11 32.48 0.03 -18.72
C VAL A 11 33.62 0.16 -19.74
N ILE A 12 33.98 1.38 -20.13
CA ILE A 12 35.01 1.66 -21.15
C ILE A 12 36.43 1.41 -20.60
N VAL A 13 36.62 1.48 -19.28
CA VAL A 13 37.96 1.36 -18.67
C VAL A 13 38.37 -0.10 -18.40
N VAL A 14 37.42 -1.04 -18.33
CA VAL A 14 37.68 -2.42 -17.90
C VAL A 14 37.97 -3.39 -19.05
N ALA A 15 37.57 -3.09 -20.29
CA ALA A 15 37.62 -4.06 -21.39
C ALA A 15 38.79 -3.82 -22.36
N ARG A 16 40.00 -4.20 -21.96
CA ARG A 16 41.04 -4.56 -22.94
C ARG A 16 40.84 -6.02 -23.37
N SER A 17 40.49 -6.19 -24.65
CA SER A 17 40.49 -7.41 -25.48
C SER A 17 39.13 -8.14 -25.70
N ASP A 18 38.44 -7.70 -26.76
CA ASP A 18 37.77 -8.47 -27.82
C ASP A 18 36.71 -9.55 -27.48
N THR A 19 35.68 -9.15 -26.74
CA THR A 19 34.30 -9.73 -26.75
C THR A 19 33.22 -8.62 -26.80
N THR A 20 33.66 -7.38 -27.02
CA THR A 20 32.92 -6.14 -26.78
C THR A 20 31.94 -5.81 -27.89
N ALA A 21 32.25 -6.09 -29.15
CA ALA A 21 31.35 -5.79 -30.27
C ALA A 21 30.06 -6.62 -30.21
N LEU A 22 30.14 -7.91 -29.85
CA LEU A 22 28.97 -8.78 -29.80
C LEU A 22 28.10 -8.49 -28.57
N ARG A 23 28.70 -8.16 -27.42
CA ARG A 23 27.96 -7.71 -26.23
C ARG A 23 27.37 -6.31 -26.40
N SER A 24 28.06 -5.36 -27.03
CA SER A 24 27.51 -4.04 -27.31
C SER A 24 26.40 -4.06 -28.36
N ILE A 25 26.49 -4.96 -29.35
CA ILE A 25 25.40 -5.18 -30.32
C ILE A 25 24.25 -5.92 -29.64
N LEU A 26 24.50 -6.92 -28.80
CA LEU A 26 23.45 -7.62 -28.05
C LEU A 26 22.75 -6.68 -27.06
N ASP A 27 23.49 -5.82 -26.36
CA ASP A 27 22.96 -4.79 -25.48
C ASP A 27 22.26 -3.67 -26.27
N GLY A 28 22.77 -3.31 -27.45
CA GLY A 28 22.12 -2.36 -28.37
C GLY A 28 20.79 -2.89 -28.92
N VAL A 29 20.76 -4.14 -29.39
CA VAL A 29 19.56 -4.84 -29.86
C VAL A 29 18.61 -5.10 -28.70
N SER A 30 19.11 -5.45 -27.51
CA SER A 30 18.30 -5.68 -26.30
C SER A 30 17.65 -4.38 -25.81
N THR A 31 18.38 -3.26 -25.80
CA THR A 31 17.84 -1.97 -25.39
C THR A 31 16.84 -1.42 -26.40
N GLU A 32 17.12 -1.51 -27.71
CA GLU A 32 16.16 -1.13 -28.75
C GLU A 32 14.89 -1.99 -28.67
N THR A 33 15.04 -3.31 -28.49
CA THR A 33 13.91 -4.22 -28.29
C THR A 33 13.13 -3.88 -27.02
N ALA A 34 13.81 -3.58 -25.91
CA ALA A 34 13.16 -3.19 -24.66
C ALA A 34 12.40 -1.87 -24.79
N ILE A 35 12.95 -0.89 -25.51
CA ILE A 35 12.28 0.37 -25.82
C ILE A 35 11.05 0.13 -26.69
N LEU A 36 11.17 -0.68 -27.76
CA LEU A 36 10.05 -1.01 -28.65
C LEU A 36 8.95 -1.78 -27.93
N VAL A 37 9.30 -2.76 -27.10
CA VAL A 37 8.35 -3.53 -26.28
C VAL A 37 7.64 -2.61 -25.28
N ASN A 38 8.37 -1.74 -24.59
CA ASN A 38 7.78 -0.78 -23.67
C ASN A 38 6.86 0.22 -24.40
N LEU A 39 7.27 0.71 -25.58
CA LEU A 39 6.43 1.56 -26.41
C LEU A 39 5.14 0.83 -26.84
N ALA A 40 5.26 -0.39 -27.35
CA ALA A 40 4.12 -1.20 -27.76
C ALA A 40 3.18 -1.48 -26.58
N MET A 41 3.72 -1.81 -25.40
CA MET A 41 2.94 -2.03 -24.18
C MET A 41 2.19 -0.78 -23.74
N ASN A 42 2.83 0.39 -23.73
CA ASN A 42 2.18 1.66 -23.39
C ASN A 42 1.09 2.02 -24.41
N CYS A 43 1.37 1.89 -25.72
CA CYS A 43 0.38 2.13 -26.77
C CYS A 43 -0.84 1.21 -26.63
N ALA A 44 -0.62 -0.09 -26.37
CA ALA A 44 -1.70 -1.04 -26.12
C ALA A 44 -2.49 -0.68 -24.85
N SER A 45 -1.80 -0.26 -23.77
CA SER A 45 -2.43 0.17 -22.52
C SER A 45 -3.37 1.36 -22.74
N VAL A 46 -2.92 2.38 -23.47
CA VAL A 46 -3.72 3.58 -23.78
C VAL A 46 -5.02 3.20 -24.51
N ILE A 47 -4.97 2.26 -25.45
CA ILE A 47 -6.16 1.79 -26.16
C ILE A 47 -7.15 1.16 -25.17
N VAL A 48 -6.68 0.22 -24.34
CA VAL A 48 -7.52 -0.48 -23.35
C VAL A 48 -8.09 0.49 -22.31
N GLU A 49 -7.25 1.41 -21.81
CA GLU A 49 -7.64 2.45 -20.86
C GLU A 49 -8.74 3.35 -21.44
N TYR A 50 -8.56 3.83 -22.67
CA TYR A 50 -9.55 4.69 -23.32
C TYR A 50 -10.89 3.98 -23.49
N PHE A 51 -10.89 2.73 -23.95
CA PHE A 51 -12.13 1.94 -24.06
C PHE A 51 -12.80 1.73 -22.71
N THR A 52 -12.02 1.47 -21.66
CA THR A 52 -12.55 1.24 -20.30
C THR A 52 -13.13 2.52 -19.70
N ILE A 53 -12.44 3.65 -19.85
CA ILE A 53 -12.91 4.97 -19.41
C ILE A 53 -14.17 5.36 -20.16
N ALA A 54 -14.19 5.23 -21.49
CA ALA A 54 -15.37 5.53 -22.30
C ALA A 54 -16.57 4.69 -21.84
N LYS A 55 -16.36 3.39 -21.58
CA LYS A 55 -17.41 2.51 -21.06
C LYS A 55 -17.95 3.00 -19.71
N VAL A 56 -17.08 3.38 -18.76
CA VAL A 56 -17.51 3.92 -17.45
C VAL A 56 -18.24 5.26 -17.61
N TYR A 57 -17.75 6.14 -18.48
CA TYR A 57 -18.34 7.46 -18.74
C TYR A 57 -19.76 7.38 -19.30
N TYR A 58 -20.03 6.40 -20.18
CA TYR A 58 -21.38 6.18 -20.71
C TYR A 58 -22.28 5.39 -19.74
N GLN A 59 -21.70 4.62 -18.82
CA GLN A 59 -22.45 3.83 -17.84
C GLN A 59 -22.88 4.63 -16.60
N VAL A 60 -22.17 5.71 -16.25
CA VAL A 60 -22.44 6.53 -15.07
C VAL A 60 -22.86 7.95 -15.50
N PRO A 61 -24.17 8.25 -15.59
CA PRO A 61 -24.67 9.55 -16.05
C PRO A 61 -24.17 10.75 -15.24
N GLU A 62 -23.87 10.54 -13.95
CA GLU A 62 -23.37 11.58 -13.05
C GLU A 62 -22.02 12.18 -13.50
N LEU A 63 -21.22 11.43 -14.27
CA LEU A 63 -19.93 11.90 -14.80
C LEU A 63 -20.08 12.87 -15.97
N GLN A 64 -21.27 12.96 -16.57
CA GLN A 64 -21.54 13.82 -17.73
C GLN A 64 -21.92 15.25 -17.32
N HIS A 65 -22.19 15.48 -16.03
CA HIS A 65 -22.49 16.81 -15.53
C HIS A 65 -21.21 17.66 -15.45
N PRO A 66 -21.19 18.87 -16.06
CA PRO A 66 -20.06 19.77 -15.93
C PRO A 66 -19.82 20.14 -14.46
N LYS A 67 -18.58 20.02 -13.98
CA LYS A 67 -18.20 20.54 -12.67
C LYS A 67 -18.38 22.06 -12.69
N THR A 68 -19.27 22.59 -11.86
CA THR A 68 -19.52 24.03 -11.74
C THR A 68 -18.26 24.71 -11.19
N THR A 69 -17.45 25.26 -12.09
CA THR A 69 -16.30 26.07 -11.69
C THR A 69 -16.82 27.48 -11.42
N PRO A 70 -16.61 28.06 -10.21
CA PRO A 70 -17.05 29.42 -9.96
C PRO A 70 -16.39 30.38 -10.97
N PRO A 71 -17.14 31.37 -11.51
CA PRO A 71 -16.64 32.24 -12.55
C PRO A 71 -15.42 33.03 -12.06
N ILE A 72 -14.33 32.94 -12.82
CA ILE A 72 -13.11 33.72 -12.59
C ILE A 72 -13.43 35.17 -12.98
N VAL A 73 -13.68 36.02 -11.98
CA VAL A 73 -13.78 37.47 -12.18
C VAL A 73 -12.36 38.00 -12.43
N PRO A 74 -12.07 38.67 -13.56
CA PRO A 74 -10.77 39.28 -13.78
C PRO A 74 -10.57 40.44 -12.78
N GLN A 75 -9.68 40.26 -11.81
CA GLN A 75 -9.26 41.33 -10.88
C GLN A 75 -7.91 41.90 -11.33
N ASN A 76 -7.88 43.21 -11.61
CA ASN A 76 -6.73 44.01 -12.04
C ASN A 76 -5.44 43.74 -11.21
N GLU A 77 -4.36 43.33 -11.86
CA GLU A 77 -3.28 42.55 -11.23
C GLU A 77 -2.03 43.32 -10.72
N GLU A 78 -1.84 44.62 -10.96
CA GLU A 78 -0.47 45.19 -10.84
C GLU A 78 -0.09 45.92 -9.54
N GLN A 79 -1.02 46.38 -8.70
CA GLN A 79 -0.68 47.11 -7.45
C GLN A 79 -0.91 46.32 -6.15
N GLN A 80 -1.57 45.17 -6.24
CA GLN A 80 -2.11 44.42 -5.11
C GLN A 80 -1.21 43.23 -4.69
N THR A 81 -0.18 42.92 -5.48
CA THR A 81 0.59 41.67 -5.49
C THR A 81 1.36 41.36 -4.20
N ARG A 82 1.82 42.37 -3.43
CA ARG A 82 2.65 42.14 -2.21
C ARG A 82 1.82 41.99 -0.92
N GLN A 83 0.69 42.69 -0.80
CA GLN A 83 -0.32 42.46 0.25
C GLN A 83 -1.15 41.20 -0.04
N ASN A 84 -1.39 40.92 -1.32
CA ASN A 84 -2.08 39.71 -1.76
C ASN A 84 -1.25 38.45 -1.51
N ALA A 85 0.09 38.48 -1.54
CA ALA A 85 0.90 37.30 -1.25
C ALA A 85 0.71 36.81 0.20
N TRP A 86 0.75 37.70 1.19
CA TRP A 86 0.51 37.33 2.60
C TRP A 86 -0.93 36.93 2.87
N VAL A 87 -1.90 37.61 2.24
CA VAL A 87 -3.31 37.27 2.36
C VAL A 87 -3.62 35.94 1.65
N ALA A 88 -3.03 35.69 0.47
CA ALA A 88 -3.14 34.44 -0.26
C ALA A 88 -2.46 33.29 0.49
N PHE A 89 -1.29 33.52 1.08
CA PHE A 89 -0.62 32.56 1.94
C PHE A 89 -1.44 32.24 3.19
N LYS A 90 -2.02 33.26 3.85
CA LYS A 90 -2.93 33.06 4.99
C LYS A 90 -4.18 32.28 4.59
N ARG A 91 -4.78 32.59 3.43
CA ARG A 91 -5.91 31.83 2.87
C ARG A 91 -5.52 30.39 2.52
N ALA A 92 -4.33 30.18 1.96
CA ALA A 92 -3.81 28.85 1.64
C ALA A 92 -3.60 28.02 2.92
N ILE A 93 -2.93 28.57 3.93
CA ILE A 93 -2.77 27.92 5.24
C ILE A 93 -4.14 27.63 5.87
N GLN A 94 -5.06 28.58 5.83
CA GLN A 94 -6.39 28.40 6.41
C GLN A 94 -7.17 27.29 5.68
N LYS A 95 -7.06 27.22 4.36
CA LYS A 95 -7.63 26.14 3.55
C LYS A 95 -6.99 24.80 3.89
N THR A 96 -5.65 24.71 3.91
CA THR A 96 -4.93 23.50 4.29
C THR A 96 -5.30 23.04 5.71
N SER A 97 -5.42 23.97 6.67
CA SER A 97 -5.84 23.64 8.03
C SER A 97 -7.27 23.12 8.09
N SER A 98 -8.17 23.66 7.27
CA SER A 98 -9.54 23.16 7.14
C SER A 98 -9.58 21.75 6.54
N ASP A 99 -8.79 21.52 5.49
CA ASP A 99 -8.71 20.23 4.80
C ASP A 99 -8.07 19.15 5.69
N LEU A 100 -7.05 19.51 6.47
CA LEU A 100 -6.47 18.64 7.50
C LEU A 100 -7.49 18.30 8.58
N ARG A 101 -8.20 19.31 9.11
CA ARG A 101 -9.24 19.08 10.12
C ARG A 101 -10.34 18.16 9.59
N LEU A 102 -10.73 18.33 8.33
CA LEU A 102 -11.68 17.46 7.66
C LEU A 102 -11.16 16.02 7.61
N TYR A 103 -9.91 15.82 7.17
CA TYR A 103 -9.27 14.51 7.08
C TYR A 103 -9.25 13.77 8.43
N PHE A 104 -8.83 14.45 9.51
CA PHE A 104 -8.76 13.84 10.85
C PHE A 104 -10.13 13.55 11.48
N THR A 105 -11.17 14.28 11.07
CA THR A 105 -12.54 14.07 11.58
C THR A 105 -13.28 12.99 10.78
N HIS A 106 -12.81 12.67 9.58
CA HIS A 106 -13.48 11.76 8.66
C HIS A 106 -13.53 10.32 9.20
N PRO A 107 -14.66 9.60 9.07
CA PRO A 107 -14.81 8.23 9.57
C PRO A 107 -13.88 7.20 8.88
N ALA A 108 -13.33 7.54 7.71
CA ALA A 108 -12.32 6.75 7.01
C ALA A 108 -10.86 7.20 7.29
N PHE A 109 -10.64 8.06 8.27
CA PHE A 109 -9.30 8.49 8.69
C PHE A 109 -8.38 7.30 8.98
N ALA A 110 -8.81 6.38 9.85
CA ALA A 110 -7.96 5.30 10.31
C ALA A 110 -7.46 4.35 9.19
N PRO A 111 -8.32 3.85 8.27
CA PRO A 111 -7.81 3.04 7.14
C PRO A 111 -6.91 3.85 6.20
N SER A 112 -7.23 5.12 5.92
CA SER A 112 -6.39 5.98 5.08
C SER A 112 -5.01 6.25 5.69
N PHE A 113 -4.96 6.63 6.97
CA PHE A 113 -3.70 6.91 7.65
C PHE A 113 -2.89 5.63 7.89
N SER A 114 -3.55 4.48 8.04
CA SER A 114 -2.87 3.18 8.07
C SER A 114 -2.16 2.89 6.75
N ILE A 115 -2.81 3.12 5.59
CA ILE A 115 -2.15 3.02 4.29
C ILE A 115 -0.97 3.98 4.22
N ALA A 116 -1.15 5.24 4.63
CA ALA A 116 -0.08 6.23 4.59
C ALA A 116 1.16 5.77 5.38
N LEU A 117 0.98 5.16 6.54
CA LEU A 117 2.07 4.56 7.32
C LEU A 117 2.81 3.44 6.58
N LEU A 118 2.12 2.64 5.75
CA LEU A 118 2.74 1.56 4.97
C LEU A 118 3.69 2.07 3.88
N TYR A 119 3.56 3.34 3.45
CA TYR A 119 4.53 4.00 2.57
C TYR A 119 5.86 4.27 3.28
N CYS A 120 5.90 4.24 4.62
CA CYS A 120 7.14 4.29 5.39
C CYS A 120 7.84 2.92 5.39
N THR A 121 8.33 2.50 4.23
CA THR A 121 9.00 1.20 4.07
C THR A 121 10.21 1.30 3.15
N VAL A 122 11.30 0.64 3.56
CA VAL A 122 12.48 0.41 2.70
C VAL A 122 12.47 -1.00 2.09
N LEU A 123 11.51 -1.84 2.50
CA LEU A 123 11.46 -3.27 2.19
C LEU A 123 10.69 -3.56 0.90
N SER A 124 10.80 -2.67 -0.09
CA SER A 124 10.25 -2.84 -1.44
C SER A 124 11.37 -3.03 -2.44
N PHE A 125 11.11 -3.74 -3.55
CA PHE A 125 12.04 -3.81 -4.69
C PHE A 125 12.15 -2.47 -5.45
N GLY A 126 12.15 -1.35 -4.73
CA GLY A 126 12.56 -0.04 -5.19
C GLY A 126 14.07 0.18 -5.04
N GLY A 127 14.52 1.42 -5.22
CA GLY A 127 15.94 1.76 -5.26
C GLY A 127 16.70 1.30 -4.01
N VAL A 128 16.16 1.53 -2.82
CA VAL A 128 16.84 1.25 -1.54
C VAL A 128 17.19 -0.23 -1.37
N MET A 129 16.21 -1.13 -1.51
CA MET A 129 16.46 -2.58 -1.38
C MET A 129 17.39 -3.09 -2.47
N VAL A 130 17.22 -2.63 -3.72
CA VAL A 130 18.08 -3.01 -4.84
C VAL A 130 19.53 -2.61 -4.56
N THR A 131 19.76 -1.39 -4.07
CA THR A 131 21.09 -0.91 -3.68
C THR A 131 21.68 -1.76 -2.55
N TYR A 132 20.88 -2.12 -1.54
CA TYR A 132 21.32 -3.01 -0.46
C TYR A 132 21.72 -4.40 -0.99
N LEU A 133 20.93 -4.98 -1.89
CA LEU A 133 21.23 -6.29 -2.49
C LEU A 133 22.50 -6.27 -3.34
N LEU A 134 22.68 -5.22 -4.14
CA LEU A 134 23.92 -5.01 -4.91
C LEU A 134 25.12 -4.87 -3.98
N ALA A 135 25.01 -4.07 -2.91
CA ALA A 135 26.06 -3.90 -1.91
C ALA A 135 26.36 -5.20 -1.14
N SER A 136 25.38 -6.11 -1.04
CA SER A 136 25.53 -7.44 -0.42
C SER A 136 26.12 -8.49 -1.36
N GLY A 137 26.41 -8.14 -2.62
CA GLY A 137 27.06 -9.02 -3.61
C GLY A 137 26.11 -9.75 -4.57
N TYR A 138 24.82 -9.42 -4.60
CA TYR A 138 23.89 -9.99 -5.57
C TYR A 138 24.08 -9.38 -6.96
N THR A 139 23.90 -10.21 -7.99
CA THR A 139 23.96 -9.73 -9.38
C THR A 139 22.65 -9.07 -9.81
N SER A 140 22.72 -8.13 -10.75
CA SER A 140 21.52 -7.46 -11.30
C SER A 140 20.49 -8.45 -11.87
N ALA A 141 20.96 -9.56 -12.46
CA ALA A 141 20.09 -10.61 -12.99
C ALA A 141 19.32 -11.36 -11.89
N GLN A 142 19.96 -11.65 -10.75
CA GLN A 142 19.30 -12.27 -9.60
C GLN A 142 18.25 -11.34 -8.99
N ILE A 143 18.59 -10.05 -8.85
CA ILE A 143 17.66 -9.04 -8.34
C ILE A 143 16.46 -8.89 -9.27
N ALA A 144 16.69 -8.87 -10.59
CA ALA A 144 15.61 -8.84 -11.57
C ALA A 144 14.70 -10.07 -11.46
N ALA A 145 15.26 -11.27 -11.31
CA ALA A 145 14.48 -12.49 -11.11
C ALA A 145 13.61 -12.43 -9.84
N MET A 146 14.18 -12.00 -8.71
CA MET A 146 13.45 -11.83 -7.44
C MET A 146 12.32 -10.79 -7.57
N ARG A 147 12.58 -9.67 -8.26
CA ARG A 147 11.58 -8.65 -8.55
C ARG A 147 10.43 -9.19 -9.42
N THR A 148 10.72 -9.99 -10.45
CA THR A 148 9.68 -10.62 -11.28
C THR A 148 8.74 -11.49 -10.45
N VAL A 149 9.30 -12.26 -9.51
CA VAL A 149 8.48 -13.07 -8.59
C VAL A 149 7.67 -12.16 -7.66
N SER A 150 8.26 -11.08 -7.11
CA SER A 150 7.53 -10.09 -6.29
C SER A 150 6.33 -9.51 -7.04
N VAL A 151 6.55 -9.02 -8.27
CA VAL A 151 5.50 -8.44 -9.11
C VAL A 151 4.40 -9.47 -9.41
N THR A 152 4.75 -10.73 -9.60
CA THR A 152 3.76 -11.79 -9.78
C THR A 152 2.88 -11.96 -8.54
N LEU A 153 3.45 -11.91 -7.33
CA LEU A 153 2.69 -11.94 -6.07
C LEU A 153 1.82 -10.69 -5.88
N GLU A 154 2.32 -9.52 -6.30
CA GLU A 154 1.56 -8.25 -6.30
C GLU A 154 0.33 -8.34 -7.20
N VAL A 155 0.51 -8.84 -8.43
CA VAL A 155 -0.61 -9.07 -9.36
C VAL A 155 -1.57 -10.12 -8.80
N LEU A 156 -1.07 -11.17 -8.13
CA LEU A 156 -1.92 -12.16 -7.49
C LEU A 156 -2.85 -11.57 -6.42
N ALA A 157 -2.42 -10.50 -5.74
CA ALA A 157 -3.24 -9.79 -4.77
C ALA A 157 -4.53 -9.20 -5.39
N THR A 158 -4.53 -8.90 -6.70
CA THR A 158 -5.71 -8.37 -7.40
C THR A 158 -6.85 -9.38 -7.54
N TRP A 159 -6.57 -10.70 -7.48
CA TRP A 159 -7.62 -11.72 -7.39
C TRP A 159 -7.93 -12.10 -5.95
N ILE A 160 -6.89 -12.23 -5.10
CA ILE A 160 -7.05 -12.62 -3.69
C ILE A 160 -7.82 -11.54 -2.92
N GLY A 161 -7.55 -10.27 -3.18
CA GLY A 161 -8.20 -9.11 -2.56
C GLY A 161 -9.73 -9.15 -2.70
N PRO A 162 -10.28 -9.01 -3.91
CA PRO A 162 -11.73 -9.06 -4.15
C PRO A 162 -12.37 -10.36 -3.69
N TRP A 163 -11.70 -11.51 -3.87
CA TRP A 163 -12.19 -12.79 -3.39
C TRP A 163 -12.37 -12.80 -1.86
N LEU A 164 -11.38 -12.32 -1.12
CA LEU A 164 -11.43 -12.26 0.34
C LEU A 164 -12.45 -11.22 0.82
N MET A 165 -12.47 -10.03 0.19
CA MET A 165 -13.46 -8.99 0.47
C MET A 165 -14.90 -9.49 0.29
N LYS A 166 -15.18 -10.27 -0.76
CA LYS A 166 -16.51 -10.88 -0.97
C LYS A 166 -16.89 -11.90 0.11
N ARG A 167 -15.90 -12.60 0.70
CA ARG A 167 -16.12 -13.66 1.71
C ARG A 167 -16.31 -13.11 3.12
N ILE A 168 -15.45 -12.17 3.55
CA ILE A 168 -15.41 -11.70 4.94
C ILE A 168 -15.72 -10.21 5.10
N GLY A 169 -15.93 -9.49 4.00
CA GLY A 169 -16.16 -8.05 3.95
C GLY A 169 -14.85 -7.25 3.85
N PRO A 170 -14.86 -6.04 3.23
CA PRO A 170 -13.67 -5.21 3.04
C PRO A 170 -12.92 -4.88 4.34
N VAL A 171 -13.65 -4.56 5.41
CA VAL A 171 -13.06 -4.20 6.72
C VAL A 171 -12.29 -5.37 7.36
N ARG A 172 -12.75 -6.62 7.23
CA ARG A 172 -12.04 -7.79 7.79
C ARG A 172 -10.92 -8.25 6.88
N ALA A 173 -11.13 -8.18 5.57
CA ALA A 173 -10.11 -8.49 4.58
C ALA A 173 -8.88 -7.60 4.80
N GLY A 174 -9.06 -6.28 4.96
CA GLY A 174 -7.96 -5.35 5.23
C GLY A 174 -7.18 -5.71 6.50
N LEU A 175 -7.85 -6.07 7.60
CA LEU A 175 -7.16 -6.50 8.83
C LEU A 175 -6.38 -7.82 8.62
N TRP A 176 -6.95 -8.77 7.87
CA TRP A 176 -6.28 -10.04 7.59
C TRP A 176 -5.03 -9.84 6.73
N PHE A 177 -5.14 -9.04 5.67
CA PHE A 177 -4.01 -8.68 4.81
C PHE A 177 -2.91 -7.92 5.56
N LEU A 178 -3.28 -6.98 6.42
CA LEU A 178 -2.33 -6.22 7.23
C LEU A 178 -1.63 -7.10 8.30
N SER A 179 -2.36 -8.07 8.86
CA SER A 179 -1.78 -9.07 9.78
C SER A 179 -0.83 -10.02 9.04
N TRP A 180 -1.18 -10.42 7.82
CA TRP A 180 -0.33 -11.21 6.93
C TRP A 180 0.96 -10.46 6.59
N GLU A 181 0.84 -9.20 6.18
CA GLU A 181 1.98 -8.33 5.89
C GLU A 181 2.92 -8.19 7.09
N LEU A 182 2.36 -7.86 8.27
CA LEU A 182 3.12 -7.74 9.50
C LEU A 182 3.82 -9.06 9.86
N GLY A 183 3.12 -10.19 9.74
CA GLY A 183 3.69 -11.52 10.03
C GLY A 183 4.86 -11.86 9.10
N CYS A 184 4.69 -11.69 7.78
CA CYS A 184 5.75 -11.95 6.80
C CYS A 184 6.97 -11.07 7.02
N LEU A 185 6.77 -9.77 7.27
CA LEU A 185 7.87 -8.83 7.53
C LEU A 185 8.54 -9.11 8.87
N ALA A 186 7.78 -9.37 9.93
CA ALA A 186 8.34 -9.70 11.24
C ALA A 186 9.21 -10.95 11.17
N ILE A 187 8.77 -12.00 10.47
CA ILE A 187 9.56 -13.23 10.26
C ILE A 187 10.82 -12.91 9.43
N GLY A 188 10.67 -12.22 8.29
CA GLY A 188 11.79 -11.88 7.41
C GLY A 188 12.87 -11.06 8.11
N VAL A 189 12.46 -10.04 8.87
CA VAL A 189 13.37 -9.17 9.64
C VAL A 189 13.97 -9.89 10.85
N SER A 190 13.21 -10.79 11.49
CA SER A 190 13.76 -11.61 12.58
C SER A 190 14.87 -12.53 12.08
N ILE A 191 14.68 -13.16 10.91
CA ILE A 191 15.74 -13.98 10.27
C ILE A 191 16.93 -13.08 9.89
N PHE A 192 16.66 -11.90 9.33
CA PHE A 192 17.69 -10.93 8.96
C PHE A 192 18.60 -10.56 10.14
N TRP A 193 18.03 -10.26 11.31
CA TRP A 193 18.80 -9.94 12.52
C TRP A 193 19.45 -11.16 13.17
N ARG A 194 18.77 -12.30 13.21
CA ARG A 194 19.27 -13.49 13.90
C ARG A 194 20.49 -14.11 13.22
N TYR A 195 20.58 -13.98 11.90
CA TYR A 195 21.64 -14.54 11.07
C TYR A 195 22.54 -13.46 10.45
N ALA A 196 22.77 -12.35 11.15
CA ALA A 196 23.61 -11.25 10.66
C ALA A 196 25.02 -11.70 10.21
N ASP A 197 25.57 -12.76 10.81
CA ASP A 197 26.87 -13.33 10.43
C ASP A 197 26.84 -14.05 9.07
N ASN A 198 25.68 -14.53 8.63
CA ASN A 198 25.48 -15.27 7.38
C ASN A 198 24.69 -14.43 6.38
N VAL A 199 25.41 -13.65 5.56
CA VAL A 199 24.85 -12.70 4.58
C VAL A 199 23.79 -13.34 3.67
N LEU A 200 24.03 -14.58 3.20
CA LEU A 200 23.09 -15.31 2.34
C LEU A 200 21.74 -15.58 3.04
N VAL A 201 21.77 -16.15 4.24
CA VAL A 201 20.55 -16.52 4.99
C VAL A 201 19.80 -15.28 5.43
N SER A 202 20.54 -14.28 5.92
CA SER A 202 19.99 -12.99 6.34
C SER A 202 19.28 -12.30 5.18
N THR A 203 19.93 -12.18 4.03
CA THR A 203 19.37 -11.50 2.86
C THR A 203 18.22 -12.28 2.23
N LEU A 204 18.31 -13.60 2.12
CA LEU A 204 17.20 -14.43 1.64
C LEU A 204 15.96 -14.33 2.54
N GLY A 205 16.15 -14.34 3.87
CA GLY A 205 15.05 -14.16 4.81
C GLY A 205 14.34 -12.82 4.62
N LEU A 206 15.12 -11.74 4.46
CA LEU A 206 14.60 -10.41 4.21
C LEU A 206 13.85 -10.32 2.88
N VAL A 207 14.44 -10.83 1.79
CA VAL A 207 13.86 -10.82 0.44
C VAL A 207 12.57 -11.64 0.44
N CYS A 208 12.59 -12.89 0.89
CA CYS A 208 11.40 -13.74 0.91
C CYS A 208 10.27 -13.14 1.78
N GLY A 209 10.60 -12.60 2.96
CA GLY A 209 9.63 -11.90 3.81
C GLY A 209 9.01 -10.70 3.11
N SER A 210 9.83 -9.89 2.44
CA SER A 210 9.39 -8.71 1.69
C SER A 210 8.56 -9.03 0.44
N MET A 211 8.79 -10.17 -0.20
CA MET A 211 8.03 -10.63 -1.37
C MET A 211 6.65 -11.13 -0.94
N LEU A 212 6.59 -11.98 0.08
CA LEU A 212 5.32 -12.54 0.56
C LEU A 212 4.43 -11.46 1.19
N SER A 213 5.03 -10.45 1.82
CA SER A 213 4.28 -9.34 2.40
C SER A 213 3.56 -8.48 1.35
N ARG A 214 3.99 -8.50 0.07
CA ARG A 214 3.36 -7.73 -1.02
C ARG A 214 1.90 -8.09 -1.25
N ILE A 215 1.53 -9.36 -1.04
CA ILE A 215 0.13 -9.80 -1.15
C ILE A 215 -0.71 -9.09 -0.08
N GLY A 216 -0.18 -8.97 1.14
CA GLY A 216 -0.81 -8.25 2.24
C GLY A 216 -0.90 -6.76 1.95
N LEU A 217 0.19 -6.14 1.53
CA LEU A 217 0.24 -4.70 1.23
C LEU A 217 -0.77 -4.29 0.14
N TRP A 218 -0.80 -4.98 -1.00
CA TRP A 218 -1.77 -4.67 -2.05
C TRP A 218 -3.21 -5.06 -1.66
N GLY A 219 -3.37 -6.13 -0.88
CA GLY A 219 -4.69 -6.54 -0.37
C GLY A 219 -5.30 -5.53 0.59
N VAL A 220 -4.50 -4.94 1.50
CA VAL A 220 -4.96 -3.89 2.40
C VAL A 220 -5.22 -2.59 1.66
N ASP A 221 -4.40 -2.24 0.66
CA ASP A 221 -4.61 -1.08 -0.20
C ASP A 221 -5.98 -1.16 -0.90
N LEU A 222 -6.26 -2.27 -1.61
CA LEU A 222 -7.55 -2.50 -2.25
C LEU A 222 -8.71 -2.44 -1.25
N SER A 223 -8.54 -3.06 -0.08
CA SER A 223 -9.59 -3.08 0.95
C SER A 223 -9.86 -1.68 1.51
N ALA A 224 -8.83 -0.90 1.77
CA ALA A 224 -8.95 0.43 2.34
C ALA A 224 -9.45 1.45 1.32
N GLN A 225 -9.08 1.33 0.04
CA GLN A 225 -9.70 2.13 -1.03
C GLN A 225 -11.20 1.90 -1.11
N VAL A 226 -11.66 0.63 -1.07
CA VAL A 226 -13.09 0.31 -1.03
C VAL A 226 -13.75 0.93 0.20
N ILE A 227 -13.14 0.82 1.39
CA ILE A 227 -13.70 1.41 2.63
C ILE A 227 -13.78 2.94 2.55
N ILE A 228 -12.76 3.60 2.01
CA ILE A 228 -12.75 5.07 1.86
C ILE A 228 -13.84 5.49 0.87
N GLN A 229 -14.01 4.75 -0.23
CA GLN A 229 -15.06 5.01 -1.22
C GLN A 229 -16.46 4.79 -0.65
N GLU A 230 -16.71 3.69 0.05
CA GLU A 230 -17.99 3.40 0.71
C GLU A 230 -18.29 4.40 1.84
N ALA A 231 -17.29 4.78 2.63
CA ALA A 231 -17.47 5.79 3.65
C ALA A 231 -17.78 7.17 3.04
N SER A 232 -17.17 7.50 1.91
CA SER A 232 -17.42 8.75 1.19
C SER A 232 -18.76 8.76 0.48
N SER A 233 -19.30 7.62 0.04
CA SER A 233 -20.63 7.56 -0.60
C SER A 233 -21.78 7.68 0.41
N VAL A 234 -21.61 7.14 1.62
CA VAL A 234 -22.60 7.30 2.72
C VAL A 234 -22.69 8.76 3.20
N VAL A 235 -21.62 9.55 3.01
CA VAL A 235 -21.62 10.99 3.28
C VAL A 235 -21.89 11.71 1.95
N GLU A 236 -23.16 11.76 1.54
CA GLU A 236 -23.59 12.32 0.24
C GLU A 236 -23.14 13.78 0.00
N VAL A 237 -22.72 14.50 1.05
CA VAL A 237 -22.27 15.91 1.01
C VAL A 237 -20.78 16.07 0.62
N GLU A 238 -20.05 14.98 0.39
CA GLU A 238 -18.58 15.00 0.28
C GLU A 238 -18.02 15.00 -1.16
N ALA A 239 -18.84 15.04 -2.23
CA ALA A 239 -18.35 14.96 -3.61
C ALA A 239 -17.33 16.08 -3.96
N GLU A 240 -17.54 17.28 -3.41
CA GLU A 240 -16.63 18.43 -3.59
C GLU A 240 -15.36 18.30 -2.74
N LYS A 241 -15.44 17.63 -1.59
CA LYS A 241 -14.36 17.52 -0.60
C LYS A 241 -13.54 16.22 -0.71
N ARG A 242 -13.99 15.25 -1.49
CA ARG A 242 -13.28 14.00 -1.77
C ARG A 242 -11.89 14.24 -2.37
N GLY A 243 -11.77 15.26 -3.22
CA GLY A 243 -10.47 15.69 -3.76
C GLY A 243 -9.53 16.21 -2.67
N ALA A 244 -10.03 16.97 -1.70
CA ALA A 244 -9.24 17.46 -0.57
C ALA A 244 -8.79 16.33 0.36
N PHE A 245 -9.68 15.36 0.66
CA PHE A 245 -9.33 14.18 1.44
C PHE A 245 -8.21 13.37 0.78
N SER A 246 -8.34 13.07 -0.52
CA SER A 246 -7.34 12.32 -1.27
C SER A 246 -6.01 13.08 -1.38
N ALA A 247 -6.05 14.42 -1.51
CA ALA A 247 -4.84 15.23 -1.53
C ALA A 247 -4.09 15.19 -0.18
N VAL A 248 -4.80 15.25 0.95
CA VAL A 248 -4.20 15.12 2.28
C VAL A 248 -3.64 13.72 2.51
N GLU A 249 -4.36 12.68 2.10
CA GLU A 249 -3.89 11.29 2.13
C GLU A 249 -2.58 11.12 1.34
N ALA A 250 -2.55 11.58 0.08
CA ALA A 250 -1.35 11.54 -0.75
C ALA A 250 -0.21 12.35 -0.13
N SER A 251 -0.50 13.48 0.52
CA SER A 251 0.51 14.27 1.22
C SER A 251 1.15 13.48 2.37
N TRP A 252 0.35 12.76 3.16
CA TRP A 252 0.87 11.88 4.21
C TRP A 252 1.70 10.72 3.66
N GLN A 253 1.27 10.08 2.58
CA GLN A 253 2.05 9.03 1.90
C GLN A 253 3.43 9.56 1.50
N ASN A 254 3.49 10.73 0.86
CA ASN A 254 4.76 11.37 0.48
C ASN A 254 5.63 11.68 1.71
N VAL A 255 5.05 12.17 2.82
CA VAL A 255 5.81 12.41 4.06
C VAL A 255 6.44 11.12 4.58
N PHE A 256 5.69 10.03 4.62
CA PHE A 256 6.18 8.73 5.09
C PHE A 256 7.22 8.11 4.16
N GLU A 257 7.07 8.30 2.85
CA GLU A 257 8.09 7.95 1.86
C GLU A 257 9.37 8.76 2.07
N MET A 258 9.26 10.07 2.31
CA MET A 258 10.41 10.92 2.65
C MET A 258 11.09 10.48 3.94
N CYS A 259 10.34 10.03 4.96
CA CYS A 259 10.92 9.44 6.16
C CYS A 259 11.73 8.17 5.85
N SER A 260 11.22 7.32 4.94
CA SER A 260 11.93 6.13 4.47
C SER A 260 13.26 6.49 3.80
N TYR A 261 13.26 7.43 2.84
CA TYR A 261 14.49 7.88 2.20
C TYR A 261 15.45 8.58 3.17
N THR A 262 14.93 9.43 4.06
CA THR A 262 15.75 10.11 5.08
C THR A 262 16.46 9.11 5.99
N SER A 263 15.77 8.02 6.38
CA SER A 263 16.39 6.94 7.16
C SER A 263 17.60 6.35 6.44
N THR A 264 17.52 6.14 5.14
CA THR A 264 18.64 5.59 4.35
C THR A 264 19.79 6.58 4.14
N ILE A 265 19.51 7.89 4.16
CA ILE A 265 20.55 8.92 4.14
C ILE A 265 21.32 8.94 5.46
N ILE A 266 20.62 8.84 6.59
CA ILE A 266 21.22 8.79 7.92
C ILE A 266 22.03 7.50 8.09
N PHE A 267 21.46 6.36 7.66
CA PHE A 267 22.07 5.04 7.74
C PHE A 267 22.57 4.57 6.38
N SER A 268 23.61 5.23 5.87
CA SER A 268 24.12 5.03 4.51
C SER A 268 24.92 3.72 4.30
N SER A 269 25.38 3.09 5.38
CA SER A 269 26.20 1.88 5.30
C SER A 269 25.35 0.60 5.29
N PRO A 270 25.65 -0.41 4.45
CA PRO A 270 24.93 -1.68 4.41
C PRO A 270 24.88 -2.42 5.76
N SER A 271 25.92 -2.27 6.59
CA SER A 271 25.95 -2.84 7.95
C SER A 271 24.90 -2.24 8.89
N GLN A 272 24.48 -1.00 8.63
CA GLN A 272 23.46 -0.28 9.41
C GLN A 272 22.04 -0.48 8.87
N PHE A 273 21.88 -1.28 7.81
CA PHE A 273 20.58 -1.49 7.14
C PHE A 273 19.52 -2.12 8.04
N HIS A 274 19.93 -2.71 9.17
CA HIS A 274 19.03 -3.15 10.22
C HIS A 274 18.15 -2.02 10.79
N ASN A 275 18.64 -0.77 10.84
CA ASN A 275 17.88 0.37 11.38
C ASN A 275 16.73 0.81 10.44
N PRO A 276 16.95 1.06 9.13
CA PRO A 276 15.85 1.29 8.18
C PRO A 276 14.85 0.12 8.12
N THR A 277 15.34 -1.11 8.25
CA THR A 277 14.50 -2.30 8.30
C THR A 277 13.60 -2.31 9.54
N ALA A 278 14.14 -1.94 10.71
CA ALA A 278 13.38 -1.76 11.95
C ALA A 278 12.27 -0.71 11.78
N LEU A 279 12.61 0.44 11.19
CA LEU A 279 11.66 1.53 10.92
C LEU A 279 10.45 1.00 10.13
N SER A 280 10.70 0.21 9.08
CA SER A 280 9.64 -0.36 8.25
C SER A 280 8.70 -1.27 9.03
N VAL A 281 9.25 -2.20 9.84
CA VAL A 281 8.42 -3.11 10.66
C VAL A 281 7.64 -2.34 11.71
N THR A 282 8.24 -1.32 12.34
CA THR A 282 7.53 -0.48 13.31
C THR A 282 6.40 0.30 12.67
N ALA A 283 6.59 0.85 11.46
CA ALA A 283 5.54 1.54 10.72
C ALA A 283 4.36 0.61 10.39
N VAL A 284 4.64 -0.61 9.93
CA VAL A 284 3.62 -1.64 9.66
C VAL A 284 2.90 -2.06 10.94
N PHE A 285 3.63 -2.17 12.07
CA PHE A 285 3.03 -2.46 13.37
C PHE A 285 2.08 -1.35 13.83
N PHE A 286 2.48 -0.07 13.70
CA PHE A 286 1.60 1.06 14.02
C PHE A 286 0.39 1.14 13.09
N ALA A 287 0.57 0.86 11.79
CA ALA A 287 -0.54 0.74 10.85
C ALA A 287 -1.51 -0.37 11.28
N TRP A 288 -0.98 -1.53 11.68
CA TRP A 288 -1.77 -2.65 12.20
C TRP A 288 -2.54 -2.29 13.48
N LEU A 289 -1.91 -1.61 14.44
CA LEU A 289 -2.56 -1.15 15.66
C LEU A 289 -3.69 -0.15 15.38
N LEU A 290 -3.44 0.82 14.50
CA LEU A 290 -4.42 1.83 14.12
C LEU A 290 -5.61 1.19 13.41
N TYR A 291 -5.36 0.33 12.43
CA TYR A 291 -6.39 -0.39 11.69
C TYR A 291 -7.18 -1.34 12.59
N SER A 292 -6.50 -2.07 13.49
CA SER A 292 -7.14 -2.95 14.47
C SER A 292 -8.06 -2.17 15.42
N SER A 293 -7.61 -1.00 15.89
CA SER A 293 -8.41 -0.11 16.73
C SER A 293 -9.65 0.40 15.98
N PHE A 294 -9.53 0.69 14.69
CA PHE A 294 -10.65 1.04 13.83
C PHE A 294 -11.66 -0.10 13.67
N VAL A 295 -11.19 -1.32 13.40
CA VAL A 295 -12.05 -2.51 13.31
C VAL A 295 -12.78 -2.75 14.63
N LYS A 296 -12.07 -2.62 15.76
CA LYS A 296 -12.66 -2.74 17.10
C LYS A 296 -13.71 -1.65 17.34
N LYS A 297 -13.46 -0.40 16.98
CA LYS A 297 -14.43 0.70 17.15
C LYS A 297 -15.67 0.54 16.27
N ARG A 298 -15.53 0.01 15.05
CA ARG A 298 -16.65 -0.25 14.14
C ARG A 298 -17.50 -1.47 14.53
N ARG A 299 -16.95 -2.46 15.24
CA ARG A 299 -17.64 -3.74 15.54
C ARG A 299 -17.87 -4.06 17.02
N GLY A 300 -17.11 -3.47 17.94
CA GLY A 300 -17.09 -3.84 19.36
C GLY A 300 -16.23 -5.06 19.73
N HIS A 301 -15.83 -5.93 18.78
CA HIS A 301 -15.03 -7.14 19.03
C HIS A 301 -14.16 -7.54 17.81
N LEU A 302 -12.96 -8.10 18.07
CA LEU A 302 -11.91 -8.39 17.06
C LEU A 302 -11.97 -9.82 16.49
N VAL A 303 -12.55 -10.78 17.21
CA VAL A 303 -12.57 -12.21 16.84
C VAL A 303 -14.01 -12.69 16.78
N HIS A 304 -14.40 -13.26 15.64
CA HIS A 304 -15.69 -13.93 15.50
C HIS A 304 -15.51 -15.37 15.99
N TRP A 305 -15.92 -15.66 17.22
CA TRP A 305 -16.14 -17.04 17.62
C TRP A 305 -17.30 -17.56 16.75
N PRO A 306 -17.14 -18.69 16.03
CA PRO A 306 -18.22 -19.24 15.24
C PRO A 306 -19.42 -19.52 16.16
N THR A 307 -20.62 -19.28 15.66
CA THR A 307 -21.92 -19.37 16.38
C THR A 307 -22.18 -20.74 17.04
N CYS A 308 -21.35 -21.75 16.75
CA CYS A 308 -21.33 -23.04 17.42
C CYS A 308 -20.69 -23.05 18.82
N MET A 309 -20.00 -21.98 19.24
CA MET A 309 -19.38 -21.84 20.56
C MET A 309 -19.93 -20.62 21.34
N SER A 310 -21.17 -20.22 21.08
CA SER A 310 -21.87 -19.29 21.97
C SER A 310 -22.16 -20.00 23.30
N PRO A 311 -21.73 -19.44 24.46
CA PRO A 311 -22.06 -20.00 25.78
C PRO A 311 -23.57 -20.11 26.01
N GLU A 312 -24.35 -19.28 25.32
CA GLU A 312 -25.81 -19.23 25.41
C GLU A 312 -26.47 -20.49 24.82
N LYS A 313 -25.88 -21.09 23.77
CA LYS A 313 -26.34 -22.38 23.23
C LYS A 313 -25.79 -23.58 23.99
N GLN A 314 -24.58 -23.50 24.54
CA GLN A 314 -24.06 -24.55 25.41
C GLN A 314 -24.90 -24.69 26.68
N GLN A 315 -25.33 -23.57 27.27
CA GLN A 315 -26.23 -23.59 28.42
C GLN A 315 -27.60 -24.16 28.06
N ALA A 316 -28.20 -23.74 26.93
CA ALA A 316 -29.49 -24.27 26.46
C ALA A 316 -29.44 -25.78 26.12
N THR A 317 -28.36 -26.28 25.53
CA THR A 317 -28.19 -27.71 25.27
C THR A 317 -27.95 -28.52 26.55
N ILE A 318 -27.28 -27.95 27.55
CA ILE A 318 -27.11 -28.59 28.87
C ILE A 318 -28.44 -28.63 29.62
N ASP A 319 -29.23 -27.55 29.60
CA ASP A 319 -30.53 -27.48 30.26
C ASP A 319 -31.55 -28.45 29.62
N GLU A 320 -31.58 -28.59 28.29
CA GLU A 320 -32.39 -29.62 27.60
C GLU A 320 -31.96 -31.07 27.94
N LEU A 321 -30.67 -31.29 28.21
CA LEU A 321 -30.15 -32.59 28.65
C LEU A 321 -30.50 -32.90 30.12
N PHE A 322 -30.72 -31.89 30.96
CA PHE A 322 -31.16 -32.07 32.35
C PHE A 322 -32.69 -32.14 32.51
N GLU A 323 -33.48 -31.53 31.63
CA GLU A 323 -34.95 -31.66 31.63
C GLU A 323 -35.46 -32.99 31.05
N SER A 324 -34.66 -33.66 30.21
CA SER A 324 -35.00 -34.98 29.63
C SER A 324 -34.66 -36.18 30.55
N GLY A 325 -34.49 -35.95 31.84
CA GLY A 325 -34.46 -37.02 32.85
C GLY A 325 -35.86 -37.64 33.06
N PRO A 326 -35.99 -38.97 33.18
CA PRO A 326 -37.30 -39.62 33.20
C PRO A 326 -38.12 -39.18 34.41
N SER A 327 -39.27 -38.53 34.14
CA SER A 327 -40.25 -38.19 35.15
C SER A 327 -40.76 -39.47 35.81
N ARG A 328 -40.53 -39.58 37.13
CA ARG A 328 -41.12 -40.60 37.99
C ARG A 328 -42.64 -40.54 37.85
N ARG A 329 -43.19 -41.52 37.13
CA ARG A 329 -44.62 -41.83 37.05
C ARG A 329 -45.19 -41.97 38.48
N ARG A 330 -45.96 -40.97 38.93
CA ARG A 330 -46.95 -41.10 40.01
C ARG A 330 -48.29 -41.37 39.35
N GLU A 331 -48.67 -42.65 39.26
CA GLU A 331 -50.08 -43.05 39.20
C GLU A 331 -50.40 -43.68 40.55
N GLY A 332 -51.46 -43.20 41.19
CA GLY A 332 -51.99 -43.76 42.42
C GLY A 332 -53.06 -44.80 42.13
N LEU A 333 -52.91 -45.97 42.73
CA LEU A 333 -53.96 -46.80 43.34
C LEU A 333 -53.30 -47.87 44.22
#